data_AF-A0A0K8Q8E3-F1
#
_entry.id   AF-A0A0K8Q8E3-F1
#
_cell.length_a   1.000
_cell.length_b   1.000
_cell.length_c   1.000
_cell.angle_alpha   90.00
_cell.angle_beta   90.00
_cell.angle_gamma   90.00
#
_symmetry.space_group_name_H-M   'P 1'
#
loop_
_entity.id
_entity.type
_entity.pdbx_description
1 polymer ?
#
loop_
_entity_poly.entity_id
_entity_poly.type
_entity_poly.pdbx_seq_one_letter_code
_entity_poly.pdbx_strand_id
1 'polypeptide(L)'
;MTVYLRSLETAVPPTVLIQSEARDVFAAQPGLTRLGSRLVSTCFDSAAIDTRYTAVQELTTNSRADDPQFFDPDTGLLRSPSTKVRNDIFATEATKLFIEPPAGLSTRVQEPHYLT
;
A
#
# COMPACT_ATOMS: atom_id res chain seq x y z
N MET A 1 -27.42 14.39 -24.80
CA MET A 1 -26.66 15.19 -23.82
C MET A 1 -25.39 14.43 -23.51
N THR A 2 -24.21 15.01 -23.75
CA THR A 2 -22.92 14.30 -23.72
C THR A 2 -22.10 14.74 -22.50
N VAL A 3 -21.55 13.77 -21.77
CA VAL A 3 -20.69 13.99 -20.59
C VAL A 3 -19.22 13.87 -21.00
N TYR A 4 -18.37 14.75 -20.47
CA TYR A 4 -16.92 14.73 -20.70
C TYR A 4 -16.16 14.70 -19.38
N LEU A 5 -15.21 13.78 -19.25
CA LEU A 5 -14.21 13.76 -18.17
C LEU A 5 -13.04 14.67 -18.57
N ARG A 6 -12.74 15.68 -17.76
CA ARG A 6 -11.71 16.69 -18.05
C ARG A 6 -10.32 16.30 -17.55
N SER A 7 -10.25 15.65 -16.40
CA SER A 7 -9.02 15.20 -15.78
C SER A 7 -9.28 13.98 -14.90
N LEU A 8 -8.24 13.18 -14.69
CA LEU A 8 -8.19 12.05 -13.77
C LEU A 8 -6.83 12.08 -13.08
N GLU A 9 -6.84 11.90 -11.77
CA GLU A 9 -5.64 11.86 -10.94
C GLU A 9 -5.68 10.68 -9.98
N THR A 10 -4.50 10.23 -9.58
CA THR A 10 -4.32 9.11 -8.65
C THR A 10 -3.25 9.43 -7.63
N ALA A 11 -3.53 9.14 -6.36
CA ALA A 11 -2.56 9.20 -5.28
C ALA A 11 -2.37 7.80 -4.67
N VAL A 12 -1.15 7.49 -4.27
CA VAL A 12 -0.79 6.25 -3.56
C VAL A 12 0.07 6.60 -2.35
N PRO A 13 -0.01 5.84 -1.25
CA PRO A 13 0.86 6.07 -0.10
C PRO A 13 2.32 5.71 -0.44
N PRO A 14 3.31 6.24 0.31
CA PRO A 14 4.71 6.16 -0.09
C PRO A 14 5.36 4.79 0.16
N THR A 15 4.82 3.98 1.06
CA THR A 15 5.45 2.69 1.44
C THR A 15 5.18 1.64 0.38
N VAL A 16 6.27 1.11 -0.19
CA VAL A 16 6.24 0.07 -1.22
C VAL A 16 6.43 -1.31 -0.60
N LEU A 17 5.50 -2.21 -0.89
CA LEU A 17 5.58 -3.63 -0.62
C LEU A 17 6.09 -4.36 -1.86
N ILE A 18 7.29 -4.92 -1.77
CA ILE A 18 7.87 -5.75 -2.83
C ILE A 18 7.26 -7.15 -2.73
N GLN A 19 6.71 -7.66 -3.83
CA GLN A 19 5.92 -8.90 -3.83
C GLN A 19 6.69 -10.09 -3.25
N SER A 20 7.95 -10.28 -3.65
CA SER A 20 8.79 -11.40 -3.19
C SER A 20 9.08 -11.29 -1.69
N GLU A 21 9.37 -10.09 -1.20
CA GLU A 21 9.64 -9.86 0.22
C GLU A 21 8.39 -10.10 1.07
N ALA A 22 7.25 -9.56 0.62
CA ALA A 22 5.97 -9.81 1.28
C ALA A 22 5.65 -11.31 1.31
N ARG A 23 5.78 -12.01 0.18
CA ARG A 23 5.60 -13.47 0.11
C ARG A 23 6.43 -14.20 1.15
N ASP A 24 7.71 -13.86 1.23
CA ASP A 24 8.66 -14.55 2.11
C ASP A 24 8.31 -14.30 3.59
N VAL A 25 7.92 -13.06 3.94
CA VAL A 25 7.40 -12.73 5.28
C VAL A 25 6.12 -13.51 5.58
N PHE A 26 5.11 -13.48 4.70
CA PHE A 26 3.84 -14.17 4.93
C PHE A 26 4.02 -15.70 5.01
N ALA A 27 4.92 -16.30 4.21
CA ALA A 27 5.17 -17.73 4.21
C ALA A 27 5.96 -18.23 5.43
N ALA A 28 6.74 -17.34 6.06
CA ALA A 28 7.53 -17.60 7.26
C ALA A 28 6.74 -17.41 8.58
N GLN A 29 5.48 -16.97 8.52
CA GLN A 29 4.71 -16.72 9.74
C GLN A 29 4.54 -18.01 10.59
N PRO A 30 4.71 -17.92 11.91
CA PRO A 30 4.54 -19.06 12.80
C PRO A 30 3.09 -19.55 12.78
N GLY A 31 2.91 -20.86 12.95
CA GLY A 31 1.58 -21.50 12.94
C GLY A 31 1.08 -21.89 11.56
N LEU A 32 1.79 -21.55 10.48
CA LEU A 32 1.51 -22.10 9.16
C LEU A 32 1.91 -23.57 9.07
N THR A 33 1.02 -24.39 8.53
CA THR A 33 1.35 -25.75 8.12
C THR A 33 2.19 -25.71 6.84
N ARG A 34 2.87 -26.81 6.50
CA ARG A 34 3.57 -26.94 5.22
C ARG A 34 2.68 -26.66 4.01
N LEU A 35 1.41 -27.08 4.06
CA LEU A 35 0.44 -26.76 3.02
C LEU A 35 0.12 -25.26 3.02
N GLY A 36 -0.07 -24.65 4.19
CA GLY A 36 -0.31 -23.22 4.35
C GLY A 36 0.78 -22.37 3.71
N SER A 37 2.05 -22.60 4.07
CA SER A 37 3.17 -21.87 3.48
C SER A 37 3.26 -22.04 1.95
N ARG A 38 3.01 -23.26 1.43
CA ARG A 38 2.98 -23.49 -0.02
C ARG A 38 1.87 -22.73 -0.73
N LEU A 39 0.67 -22.66 -0.13
CA LEU A 39 -0.45 -21.89 -0.68
C LEU A 39 -0.14 -20.40 -0.70
N VAL A 40 0.47 -19.87 0.37
CA VAL A 40 0.95 -18.48 0.40
C VAL A 40 1.89 -18.22 -0.77
N SER A 41 2.97 -19.00 -0.92
CA SER A 41 3.91 -18.80 -2.03
C SER A 41 3.22 -18.87 -3.39
N THR A 42 2.38 -19.88 -3.62
CA THR A 42 1.66 -20.05 -4.88
C THR A 42 0.74 -18.86 -5.20
N CYS A 43 0.00 -18.36 -4.21
CA CYS A 43 -0.89 -17.21 -4.37
C CYS A 43 -0.12 -15.93 -4.71
N PHE A 44 1.03 -15.70 -4.09
CA PHE A 44 1.85 -14.54 -4.41
C PHE A 44 2.49 -14.67 -5.80
N ASP A 45 3.05 -15.83 -6.13
CA ASP A 45 3.78 -16.04 -7.40
C ASP A 45 2.86 -15.99 -8.63
N SER A 46 1.59 -16.37 -8.48
CA SER A 46 0.59 -16.34 -9.56
C SER A 46 -0.17 -15.02 -9.69
N ALA A 47 0.06 -14.05 -8.81
CA ALA A 47 -0.74 -12.83 -8.75
C ALA A 47 -0.44 -11.80 -9.86
N ALA A 48 0.64 -11.97 -10.63
CA ALA A 48 1.11 -11.00 -11.63
C ALA A 48 1.23 -9.57 -11.05
N ILE A 49 1.78 -9.46 -9.83
CA ILE A 49 2.01 -8.20 -9.11
C ILE A 49 3.48 -8.13 -8.71
N ASP A 50 4.16 -7.05 -9.09
CA ASP A 50 5.54 -6.79 -8.65
C ASP A 50 5.58 -6.04 -7.32
N THR A 51 4.73 -5.03 -7.16
CA THR A 51 4.69 -4.17 -5.97
C THR A 51 3.26 -3.74 -5.62
N ARG A 52 3.06 -3.39 -4.35
CA ARG A 52 1.87 -2.69 -3.86
C ARG A 52 2.27 -1.47 -3.05
N TYR A 53 1.35 -0.51 -2.93
CA TYR A 53 1.52 0.63 -2.04
C TYR A 53 0.64 0.45 -0.79
N THR A 54 1.20 0.73 0.39
CA THR A 54 0.50 0.64 1.67
C THR A 54 0.67 1.91 2.48
N ALA A 55 -0.36 2.30 3.23
CA ALA A 55 -0.30 3.41 4.17
C ALA A 55 0.35 3.02 5.51
N VAL A 56 0.51 1.72 5.76
CA VAL A 56 1.15 1.22 6.98
C VAL A 56 2.66 1.31 6.79
N GLN A 57 3.27 2.36 7.33
CA GLN A 57 4.67 2.72 7.06
C GLN A 57 5.67 1.62 7.46
N GLU A 58 5.38 0.93 8.54
CA GLU A 58 6.23 -0.14 9.09
C GLU A 58 6.15 -1.45 8.30
N LEU A 59 5.24 -1.61 7.34
CA LEU A 59 5.21 -2.79 6.46
C LEU A 59 6.32 -2.71 5.39
N THR A 60 7.57 -2.69 5.84
CA THR A 60 8.77 -2.67 5.00
C THR A 60 9.94 -3.31 5.75
N THR A 61 10.87 -3.90 5.00
CA THR A 61 12.14 -4.42 5.52
C THR A 61 13.27 -3.38 5.46
N ASN A 62 13.03 -2.23 4.79
CA ASN A 62 14.05 -1.21 4.54
C ASN A 62 14.25 -0.24 5.71
N SER A 63 13.36 -0.22 6.69
CA SER A 63 13.41 0.68 7.85
C SER A 63 12.78 0.04 9.07
N ARG A 64 13.10 0.59 10.23
CA ARG A 64 12.59 0.12 11.53
C ARG A 64 11.73 1.20 12.19
N ALA A 65 10.55 0.82 12.65
CA ALA A 65 9.75 1.61 13.57
C ALA A 65 10.20 1.35 15.02
N ASP A 66 10.16 2.37 15.87
CA ASP A 66 10.57 2.24 17.28
C ASP A 66 9.62 1.34 18.08
N ASP A 67 8.32 1.36 17.77
CA ASP A 67 7.28 0.55 18.41
C ASP A 67 6.31 -0.05 17.36
N PRO A 68 6.72 -1.12 16.63
CA PRO A 68 5.96 -1.66 15.51
C PRO A 68 4.64 -2.33 15.94
N GLN A 69 3.52 -1.92 15.35
CA GLN A 69 2.17 -2.37 15.69
C GLN A 69 1.62 -3.48 14.76
N PHE A 70 2.18 -3.63 13.56
CA PHE A 70 1.75 -4.47 12.43
C PHE A 70 2.84 -5.42 11.94
N PHE A 71 4.09 -4.98 11.82
CA PHE A 71 5.22 -5.80 11.39
C PHE A 71 6.49 -5.44 12.15
N ASP A 72 7.07 -6.45 12.77
CA ASP A 72 8.34 -6.35 13.48
C ASP A 72 9.47 -6.87 12.58
N PRO A 73 10.32 -5.99 12.01
CA PRO A 73 11.35 -6.39 11.06
C PRO A 73 12.48 -7.20 11.71
N ASP A 74 12.69 -7.11 13.03
CA ASP A 74 13.72 -7.89 13.72
C ASP A 74 13.33 -9.36 13.81
N THR A 75 12.05 -9.63 14.05
CA THR A 75 11.54 -10.99 14.22
C THR A 75 10.84 -11.54 12.97
N GLY A 76 10.55 -10.68 11.99
CA GLY A 76 9.76 -11.01 10.81
C GLY A 76 8.29 -11.29 11.11
N LEU A 77 7.79 -10.92 12.30
CA LEU A 77 6.45 -11.27 12.75
C LEU A 77 5.40 -10.24 12.32
N LEU A 78 4.34 -10.73 11.70
CA LEU A 78 3.11 -9.98 11.49
C LEU A 78 2.29 -9.98 12.78
N ARG A 79 1.93 -8.79 13.23
CA ARG A 79 1.14 -8.56 14.43
C ARG A 79 -0.34 -8.40 14.05
N SER A 80 -1.21 -8.65 15.03
CA SER A 80 -2.66 -8.47 14.88
C SER A 80 -3.14 -7.33 15.77
N PRO A 81 -2.89 -6.06 15.39
CA PRO A 81 -3.32 -4.92 16.18
C PRO A 81 -4.84 -4.85 16.27
N SER A 82 -5.33 -4.22 17.34
CA SER A 82 -6.77 -4.06 17.59
C SER A 82 -7.46 -3.22 16.51
N THR A 83 -8.78 -3.38 16.37
CA THR A 83 -9.58 -2.57 15.45
C THR A 83 -9.41 -1.07 15.69
N LYS A 84 -9.28 -0.64 16.95
CA LYS A 84 -9.03 0.77 17.28
C LYS A 84 -7.73 1.28 16.67
N VAL A 85 -6.63 0.55 16.86
CA VAL A 85 -5.31 0.92 16.30
C VAL A 85 -5.37 1.01 14.77
N ARG A 86 -6.03 0.05 14.11
CA ARG A 86 -6.22 0.07 12.65
C ARG A 86 -7.02 1.29 12.19
N ASN A 87 -8.10 1.62 12.90
CA ASN A 87 -8.97 2.75 12.56
C ASN A 87 -8.27 4.10 12.77
N ASP A 88 -7.47 4.24 13.83
CA ASP A 88 -6.74 5.48 14.12
C ASP A 88 -5.72 5.79 13.00
N ILE A 89 -5.04 4.76 12.46
CA ILE A 89 -4.16 4.90 11.30
C ILE A 89 -4.95 5.19 10.03
N PHE A 90 -6.04 4.47 9.78
CA PHE A 90 -6.87 4.71 8.60
C PHE A 90 -7.38 6.15 8.55
N ALA A 91 -7.92 6.67 9.66
CA ALA A 91 -8.42 8.04 9.74
C ALA A 91 -7.33 9.07 9.40
N THR A 92 -6.10 8.83 9.85
CA THR A 92 -4.95 9.72 9.61
C THR A 92 -4.44 9.63 8.18
N GLU A 93 -4.13 8.42 7.70
CA GLU A 93 -3.45 8.23 6.41
C GLU A 93 -4.40 8.37 5.21
N ALA A 94 -5.66 7.96 5.34
CA ALA A 94 -6.64 8.14 4.26
C ALA A 94 -6.90 9.63 4.01
N THR A 95 -6.95 10.45 5.07
CA THR A 95 -7.18 11.90 4.95
C THR A 95 -6.11 12.55 4.08
N LYS A 96 -4.84 12.18 4.24
CA LYS A 96 -3.73 12.70 3.41
C LYS A 96 -3.95 12.40 1.93
N LEU A 97 -4.35 11.17 1.58
CA LEU A 97 -4.59 10.76 0.19
C LEU A 97 -5.77 11.49 -0.48
N PHE A 98 -6.71 12.05 0.30
CA PHE A 98 -7.82 12.82 -0.24
C PHE A 98 -7.51 14.30 -0.46
N ILE A 99 -6.60 14.88 0.32
CA ILE A 99 -6.33 16.32 0.31
C ILE A 99 -5.02 16.69 -0.38
N GLU A 100 -4.07 15.76 -0.46
CA GLU A 100 -2.74 16.01 -0.98
C GLU A 100 -2.73 15.74 -2.50
N PRO A 101 -2.42 16.74 -3.33
CA PRO A 101 -2.29 16.51 -4.77
C PRO A 101 -1.14 15.52 -4.99
N PRO A 102 -1.28 14.52 -5.86
CA PRO A 102 -0.20 13.59 -6.15
C PRO A 102 1.03 14.36 -6.60
N ALA A 103 2.21 13.97 -6.10
CA ALA A 103 3.47 14.62 -6.40
C ALA A 103 3.67 14.71 -7.94
N GLY A 104 3.61 15.92 -8.49
CA GLY A 104 3.61 16.17 -9.93
C GLY A 104 2.78 17.36 -10.40
N LEU A 105 1.98 17.99 -9.54
CA LEU A 105 1.20 19.17 -9.92
C LEU A 105 2.07 20.43 -10.06
N SER A 106 2.60 20.64 -11.27
CA SER A 106 2.75 21.98 -11.85
C SER A 106 1.52 22.24 -12.70
N THR A 107 0.69 23.19 -12.27
CA THR A 107 -0.58 23.57 -12.86
C THR A 107 -0.44 23.87 -14.36
N ARG A 108 -0.98 23.00 -15.23
CA ARG A 108 -1.27 23.34 -16.63
C ARG A 108 -2.68 22.90 -16.98
N VAL A 109 -3.65 23.71 -16.56
CA VAL A 109 -4.93 23.76 -17.26
C VAL A 109 -4.67 24.48 -18.58
N GLN A 110 -4.53 23.74 -19.68
CA GLN A 110 -4.57 24.34 -21.01
C GLN A 110 -5.99 24.84 -21.27
N GLU A 111 -6.12 26.12 -21.60
CA GLU A 111 -7.41 26.71 -21.97
C GLU A 111 -7.98 26.01 -23.22
N PRO A 112 -9.31 25.81 -23.29
CA PRO A 112 -9.92 25.22 -24.46
C PRO A 112 -9.84 26.20 -25.64
N HIS A 113 -8.99 25.87 -26.62
CA HIS A 113 -9.06 26.49 -27.95
C HIS A 113 -10.41 26.13 -28.59
N TYR A 114 -11.37 27.05 -28.52
CA TYR A 114 -12.53 27.01 -29.40
C TYR A 114 -12.07 27.38 -30.81
N LEU A 115 -12.10 26.40 -31.72
CA LEU A 115 -12.00 26.62 -33.15
C LEU A 115 -13.18 27.51 -33.57
N THR A 116 -12.88 28.69 -34.11
CA THR A 116 -13.84 29.57 -34.77
C THR A 116 -13.77 29.33 -36.27
#